data_AF-A0A416Z7C9-F1
#
_entry.id   AF-A0A416Z7C9-F1
#
_cell.length_a   1.000
_cell.length_b   1.000
_cell.length_c   1.000
_cell.angle_alpha   90.00
_cell.angle_beta   90.00
_cell.angle_gamma   90.00
#
_symmetry.space_group_name_H-M   'P 1'
#
loop_
_entity.id
_entity.type
_entity.pdbx_description
1 polymer ?
#
loop_
_entity_poly.entity_id
_entity_poly.type
_entity_poly.pdbx_seq_one_letter_code
_entity_poly.pdbx_strand_id
1 'polypeptide(L)'
;MQFRPFVYDAMNRQVPVAIEPMTPQDAALTDREPLWQTSWASEYLADENYEKYAARVGDELIALAAYEILPTALVVHIVYMEAQPESNPTLDEGNPKYKGIGRLLIAYGIKLSIDSGLTGDVVLEAKTTSLAKHYEEDFGAVLLPTFQSSAPRYLIADEAAKRIFFTYLD
;
A
#
# COMPACT_ATOMS: atom_id res chain seq x y z
N MET A 1 10.20 12.77 16.10
CA MET A 1 9.29 11.73 15.58
C MET A 1 9.94 11.10 14.37
N GLN A 2 10.06 9.77 14.39
CA GLN A 2 10.62 8.96 13.32
C GLN A 2 9.54 7.99 12.82
N PHE A 3 9.45 7.82 11.50
CA PHE A 3 8.58 6.80 10.91
C PHE A 3 9.19 5.42 11.14
N ARG A 4 8.46 4.55 11.85
CA ARG A 4 8.84 3.19 12.21
C ARG A 4 7.81 2.20 11.69
N PRO A 5 7.98 1.71 10.46
CA PRO A 5 7.03 0.80 9.85
C PRO A 5 7.09 -0.58 10.50
N PHE A 6 5.91 -1.20 10.68
CA PHE A 6 5.77 -2.56 11.18
C PHE A 6 4.52 -3.23 10.60
N VAL A 7 4.47 -4.55 10.71
CA VAL A 7 3.26 -5.37 10.49
C VAL A 7 2.99 -6.22 11.73
N TYR A 8 1.88 -6.94 11.76
CA TYR A 8 1.57 -7.90 12.83
C TYR A 8 1.79 -9.32 12.35
N ASP A 9 2.51 -10.14 13.12
CA ASP A 9 2.58 -11.58 12.84
C ASP A 9 1.28 -12.31 13.21
N ALA A 10 1.24 -13.63 12.99
CA ALA A 10 0.10 -14.47 13.36
C ALA A 10 -0.26 -14.41 14.87
N MET A 11 0.69 -14.07 15.74
CA MET A 11 0.49 -13.90 17.19
C MET A 11 0.12 -12.45 17.58
N ASN A 12 -0.16 -11.58 16.59
CA ASN A 12 -0.42 -10.15 16.76
C ASN A 12 0.72 -9.37 17.42
N ARG A 13 1.97 -9.80 17.24
CA ARG A 13 3.15 -9.04 17.68
C ARG A 13 3.62 -8.14 16.56
N GLN A 14 4.07 -6.94 16.91
CA GLN A 14 4.66 -6.02 15.94
C GLN A 14 6.00 -6.57 15.45
N VAL A 15 6.16 -6.62 14.14
CA VAL A 15 7.40 -7.02 13.46
C VAL A 15 7.88 -5.84 12.63
N PRO A 16 9.10 -5.32 12.87
CA PRO A 16 9.65 -4.19 12.10
C PRO A 16 9.71 -4.50 10.61
N VAL A 17 9.45 -3.49 9.80
CA VAL A 17 9.52 -3.57 8.34
C VAL A 17 10.56 -2.57 7.83
N ALA A 18 11.33 -2.96 6.81
CA ALA A 18 12.10 -2.03 5.99
C ALA A 18 11.31 -1.71 4.72
N ILE A 19 11.27 -0.45 4.31
CA ILE A 19 10.67 -0.04 3.03
C ILE A 19 11.76 0.63 2.21
N GLU A 20 12.04 0.06 1.05
CA GLU A 20 13.16 0.44 0.18
C GLU A 20 12.70 0.52 -1.28
N PRO A 21 13.39 1.27 -2.16
CA PRO A 21 13.07 1.25 -3.59
C PRO A 21 13.08 -0.17 -4.14
N MET A 22 12.04 -0.51 -4.91
CA MET A 22 11.90 -1.83 -5.52
C MET A 22 13.03 -2.07 -6.52
N THR A 23 13.64 -3.26 -6.46
CA THR A 23 14.65 -3.67 -7.43
C THR A 23 14.03 -4.49 -8.56
N PRO A 24 14.70 -4.63 -9.72
CA PRO A 24 14.26 -5.58 -10.76
C PRO A 24 14.21 -7.04 -10.28
N GLN A 25 15.01 -7.40 -9.27
CA GLN A 25 14.98 -8.74 -8.67
C GLN A 25 13.67 -8.96 -7.90
N ASP A 26 13.17 -7.95 -7.20
CA ASP A 26 11.89 -8.01 -6.50
C ASP A 26 10.73 -8.22 -7.45
N ALA A 27 10.71 -7.47 -8.56
CA ALA A 27 9.73 -7.67 -9.61
C ALA A 27 9.81 -9.09 -10.20
N ALA A 28 11.01 -9.62 -10.42
CA ALA A 28 11.17 -10.99 -10.94
C ALA A 28 10.76 -12.09 -9.94
N LEU A 29 10.68 -11.80 -8.65
CA LEU A 29 10.19 -12.76 -7.64
C LEU A 29 8.68 -12.98 -7.77
N THR A 30 7.93 -12.01 -8.29
CA THR A 30 6.46 -12.12 -8.40
C THR A 30 6.02 -13.14 -9.45
N ASP A 31 6.93 -13.49 -10.37
CA ASP A 31 6.73 -14.46 -11.45
C ASP A 31 7.23 -15.88 -11.08
N ARG A 32 7.59 -16.11 -9.81
CA ARG A 32 8.09 -17.39 -9.30
C ARG A 32 7.18 -17.91 -8.20
N GLU A 33 7.22 -19.22 -7.96
CA GLU A 33 6.42 -19.82 -6.88
C GLU A 33 6.94 -19.43 -5.48
N PRO A 34 6.05 -19.08 -4.52
CA PRO A 34 4.60 -18.93 -4.70
C PRO A 34 4.24 -17.71 -5.56
N LEU A 35 3.39 -17.91 -6.57
CA LEU A 35 3.03 -16.84 -7.51
C LEU A 35 2.24 -15.73 -6.84
N TRP A 36 2.64 -14.49 -7.13
CA TRP A 36 1.86 -13.30 -6.78
C TRP A 36 0.65 -13.18 -7.72
N GLN A 37 -0.35 -12.41 -7.31
CA GLN A 37 -1.53 -12.18 -8.15
C GLN A 37 -1.19 -11.33 -9.38
N THR A 38 -0.15 -10.49 -9.28
CA THR A 38 0.29 -9.61 -10.38
C THR A 38 1.79 -9.77 -10.64
N SER A 39 2.15 -9.78 -11.92
CA SER A 39 3.54 -9.63 -12.33
C SER A 39 3.96 -8.16 -12.19
N TRP A 40 4.92 -7.89 -11.31
CA TRP A 40 5.45 -6.55 -11.09
C TRP A 40 6.43 -6.09 -12.18
N ALA A 41 6.75 -6.98 -13.13
CA ALA A 41 7.46 -6.66 -14.37
C ALA A 41 6.52 -6.34 -15.55
N SER A 42 5.21 -6.30 -15.32
CA SER A 42 4.22 -6.07 -16.38
C SER A 42 4.19 -4.63 -16.90
N GLU A 43 3.69 -4.44 -18.13
CA GLU A 43 3.53 -3.13 -18.77
C GLU A 43 2.63 -2.18 -17.96
N TYR A 44 1.67 -2.71 -17.22
CA TYR A 44 0.79 -1.92 -16.34
C TYR A 44 1.58 -1.11 -15.28
N LEU A 45 2.69 -1.67 -14.79
CA LEU A 45 3.56 -1.01 -13.81
C LEU A 45 4.82 -0.43 -14.45
N ALA A 46 4.95 -0.41 -15.78
CA ALA A 46 6.17 0.02 -16.44
C ALA A 46 6.38 1.55 -16.46
N ASP A 47 5.36 2.35 -16.08
CA ASP A 47 5.49 3.81 -16.06
C ASP A 47 6.65 4.24 -15.12
N GLU A 48 7.56 5.03 -15.68
CA GLU A 48 8.75 5.55 -15.00
C GLU A 48 8.39 6.63 -13.96
N ASN A 49 7.22 7.25 -14.08
CA ASN A 49 6.72 8.23 -13.10
C ASN A 49 6.23 7.56 -11.80
N TYR A 50 6.06 6.24 -11.80
CA TYR A 50 5.67 5.52 -10.59
C TYR A 50 6.88 5.22 -9.73
N GLU A 51 6.88 5.74 -8.51
CA GLU A 51 7.81 5.33 -7.47
C GLU A 51 7.37 3.98 -6.89
N LYS A 52 8.26 2.98 -6.94
CA LYS A 52 7.96 1.61 -6.54
C LYS A 52 8.81 1.21 -5.35
N TYR A 53 8.19 0.60 -4.36
CA TYR A 53 8.84 0.24 -3.11
C TYR A 53 8.54 -1.19 -2.71
N ALA A 54 9.55 -1.83 -2.11
CA ALA A 54 9.51 -3.14 -1.49
C ALA A 54 9.46 -3.01 0.02
N ALA A 55 8.49 -3.68 0.64
CA ALA A 55 8.39 -3.84 2.07
C ALA A 55 8.98 -5.20 2.48
N ARG A 56 9.87 -5.21 3.48
CA ARG A 56 10.56 -6.42 3.94
C ARG A 56 10.51 -6.64 5.44
N VAL A 57 10.41 -7.90 5.84
CA VAL A 57 10.69 -8.36 7.21
C VAL A 57 12.01 -9.13 7.19
N GLY A 58 13.07 -8.54 7.73
CA GLY A 58 14.42 -9.05 7.47
C GLY A 58 14.71 -9.05 5.96
N ASP A 59 15.06 -10.21 5.41
CA ASP A 59 15.29 -10.39 3.97
C ASP A 59 14.02 -10.77 3.19
N GLU A 60 12.93 -11.12 3.88
CA GLU A 60 11.69 -11.56 3.25
C GLU A 60 10.94 -10.40 2.60
N LEU A 61 10.67 -10.49 1.30
CA LEU A 61 9.78 -9.56 0.59
C LEU A 61 8.33 -9.85 0.99
N ILE A 62 7.70 -8.92 1.72
CA ILE A 62 6.34 -9.09 2.23
C ILE A 62 5.29 -8.34 1.43
N ALA A 63 5.67 -7.28 0.71
CA ALA A 63 4.76 -6.51 -0.12
C ALA A 63 5.49 -5.63 -1.11
N LEU A 64 4.76 -5.20 -2.14
CA LEU A 64 5.18 -4.21 -3.12
C LEU A 64 4.11 -3.13 -3.25
N ALA A 65 4.52 -1.89 -3.47
CA ALA A 65 3.62 -0.76 -3.72
C ALA A 65 4.19 0.17 -4.81
N ALA A 66 3.30 0.71 -5.63
CA ALA A 66 3.58 1.71 -6.65
C ALA A 66 2.78 2.98 -6.33
N TYR A 67 3.46 4.12 -6.32
CA TYR A 67 2.91 5.42 -5.99
C TYR A 67 3.20 6.40 -7.12
N GLU A 68 2.28 7.33 -7.34
CA GLU A 68 2.43 8.46 -8.24
C GLU A 68 2.21 9.73 -7.42
N ILE A 69 3.23 10.60 -7.37
CA ILE A 69 3.12 11.89 -6.68
C ILE A 69 2.46 12.87 -7.64
N LEU A 70 1.36 13.49 -7.22
CA LEU A 70 0.57 14.43 -8.03
C LEU A 70 0.59 15.83 -7.40
N PRO A 71 1.64 16.65 -7.63
CA PRO A 71 1.78 17.95 -6.96
C PRO A 71 0.63 18.91 -7.27
N THR A 72 0.10 18.90 -8.49
CA THR A 72 -1.02 19.78 -8.88
C THR A 72 -2.31 19.44 -8.15
N ALA A 73 -2.50 18.16 -7.79
CA ALA A 73 -3.65 17.69 -7.04
C ALA A 73 -3.39 17.62 -5.53
N LEU A 74 -2.17 17.95 -5.09
CA LEU A 74 -1.71 17.91 -3.69
C LEU A 74 -1.90 16.55 -3.02
N VAL A 75 -1.77 15.46 -3.78
CA VAL A 75 -2.05 14.10 -3.31
C VAL A 75 -1.01 13.10 -3.81
N VAL A 76 -0.84 11.99 -3.10
CA VAL A 76 -0.16 10.80 -3.64
C VAL A 76 -1.21 9.78 -4.07
N HIS A 77 -1.14 9.36 -5.33
CA HIS A 77 -1.97 8.27 -5.85
C HIS A 77 -1.27 6.93 -5.59
N ILE A 78 -1.92 6.05 -4.83
CA ILE A 78 -1.49 4.67 -4.65
C ILE A 78 -2.00 3.88 -5.86
N VAL A 79 -1.16 3.81 -6.89
CA VAL A 79 -1.46 3.16 -8.17
C VAL A 79 -1.75 1.68 -7.96
N TYR A 80 -0.90 1.02 -7.18
CA TYR A 80 -1.03 -0.39 -6.89
C TYR A 80 -0.35 -0.75 -5.58
N MET A 81 -0.90 -1.71 -4.86
CA MET A 81 -0.24 -2.32 -3.72
C MET A 81 -0.67 -3.78 -3.60
N GLU A 82 0.27 -4.63 -3.20
CA GLU A 82 0.07 -6.07 -3.12
C GLU A 82 0.94 -6.68 -2.02
N ALA A 83 0.35 -7.56 -1.22
CA ALA A 83 1.06 -8.38 -0.26
C ALA A 83 1.57 -9.67 -0.92
N GLN A 84 2.65 -10.25 -0.37
CA GLN A 84 3.11 -11.57 -0.78
C GLN A 84 2.02 -12.64 -0.56
N PRO A 85 2.01 -13.73 -1.34
CA PRO A 85 0.90 -14.71 -1.38
C PRO A 85 0.39 -15.21 -0.03
N GLU A 86 1.27 -15.53 0.92
CA GLU A 86 0.89 -16.03 2.26
C GLU A 86 0.23 -14.96 3.15
N SER A 87 0.15 -13.70 2.69
CA SER A 87 -0.49 -12.59 3.40
C SER A 87 -1.45 -11.80 2.51
N ASN A 88 -1.71 -12.28 1.30
CA ASN A 88 -2.66 -11.66 0.38
C ASN A 88 -4.06 -12.24 0.65
N PRO A 89 -5.07 -11.42 1.02
CA PRO A 89 -6.41 -11.91 1.34
C PRO A 89 -7.13 -12.71 0.22
N THR A 90 -6.63 -12.66 -1.01
CA THR A 90 -7.15 -13.45 -2.13
C THR A 90 -6.47 -14.82 -2.28
N LEU A 91 -5.31 -15.03 -1.63
CA LEU A 91 -4.44 -16.21 -1.79
C LEU A 91 -4.12 -16.92 -0.46
N ASP A 92 -4.25 -16.25 0.68
CA ASP A 92 -3.78 -16.72 2.00
C ASP A 92 -4.67 -17.77 2.68
N GLU A 93 -5.75 -18.19 2.02
CA GLU A 93 -6.76 -19.12 2.55
C GLU A 93 -7.33 -18.71 3.92
N GLY A 94 -7.31 -17.41 4.24
CA GLY A 94 -7.80 -16.85 5.50
C GLY A 94 -6.83 -16.95 6.68
N ASN A 95 -5.58 -17.38 6.46
CA ASN A 95 -4.56 -17.53 7.49
C ASN A 95 -3.29 -16.70 7.15
N PRO A 96 -3.38 -15.35 7.18
CA PRO A 96 -2.27 -14.50 6.77
C PRO A 96 -1.05 -14.66 7.70
N LYS A 97 0.12 -14.85 7.10
CA LYS A 97 1.42 -14.82 7.79
C LYS A 97 1.68 -13.48 8.46
N TYR A 98 1.38 -12.38 7.75
CA TYR A 98 1.45 -11.01 8.26
C TYR A 98 0.13 -10.28 8.03
N LYS A 99 -0.30 -9.51 9.02
CA LYS A 99 -1.50 -8.67 8.99
C LYS A 99 -1.12 -7.19 8.98
N GLY A 100 -2.00 -6.36 8.45
CA GLY A 100 -1.85 -4.91 8.45
C GLY A 100 -0.99 -4.35 7.31
N ILE A 101 -0.57 -5.17 6.35
CA ILE A 101 0.23 -4.74 5.18
C ILE A 101 -0.45 -3.58 4.43
N GLY A 102 -1.74 -3.69 4.11
CA GLY A 102 -2.45 -2.62 3.41
C GLY A 102 -2.42 -1.27 4.15
N ARG A 103 -2.63 -1.29 5.47
CA ARG A 103 -2.53 -0.09 6.31
C ARG A 103 -1.11 0.48 6.32
N LEU A 104 -0.09 -0.38 6.36
CA LEU A 104 1.30 0.02 6.30
C LEU A 104 1.63 0.74 4.97
N LEU A 105 1.21 0.18 3.84
CA LEU A 105 1.48 0.76 2.52
C LEU A 105 0.72 2.07 2.30
N ILE A 106 -0.50 2.20 2.86
CA ILE A 106 -1.22 3.47 2.91
C ILE A 106 -0.46 4.50 3.77
N ALA A 107 0.02 4.10 4.95
CA ALA A 107 0.81 4.98 5.82
C ALA A 107 2.11 5.46 5.14
N TYR A 108 2.74 4.59 4.36
CA TYR A 108 3.91 4.96 3.57
C TYR A 108 3.56 5.94 2.43
N GLY A 109 2.41 5.77 1.76
CA GLY A 109 1.90 6.76 0.81
C GLY A 109 1.67 8.14 1.44
N ILE A 110 1.12 8.16 2.66
CA ILE A 110 0.95 9.40 3.46
C ILE A 110 2.33 10.01 3.78
N LYS A 111 3.31 9.17 4.14
CA LYS A 111 4.69 9.61 4.37
C LYS A 111 5.28 10.27 3.11
N LEU A 112 5.15 9.63 1.94
CA LEU A 112 5.62 10.17 0.66
C LEU A 112 4.96 11.52 0.34
N SER A 113 3.66 11.64 0.62
CA SER A 113 2.93 12.90 0.45
C SER A 113 3.54 14.01 1.32
N ILE A 114 3.79 13.74 2.60
CA ILE A 114 4.44 14.69 3.53
C ILE A 114 5.88 15.01 3.12
N ASP A 115 6.69 14.00 2.80
CA ASP A 115 8.09 14.16 2.40
C ASP A 115 8.22 14.98 1.12
N SER A 116 7.21 14.91 0.24
CA SER A 116 7.12 15.68 -1.00
C SER A 116 6.57 17.10 -0.80
N GLY A 117 6.34 17.51 0.45
CA GLY A 117 5.81 18.84 0.78
C GLY A 117 4.31 19.00 0.50
N LEU A 118 3.56 17.90 0.37
CA LEU A 118 2.10 17.91 0.20
C LEU A 118 1.40 17.82 1.57
N THR A 119 0.08 17.62 1.56
CA THR A 119 -0.79 17.67 2.75
C THR A 119 -0.81 16.38 3.57
N GLY A 120 -0.25 15.28 3.07
CA GLY A 120 -0.38 13.95 3.67
C GLY A 120 -1.58 13.16 3.13
N ASP A 121 -2.24 13.63 2.08
CA ASP A 121 -3.40 12.97 1.50
C ASP A 121 -2.99 11.89 0.50
N VAL A 122 -3.79 10.81 0.44
CA VAL A 122 -3.62 9.74 -0.55
C VAL A 122 -4.95 9.37 -1.23
N VAL A 123 -4.86 8.97 -2.49
CA VAL A 123 -5.98 8.42 -3.26
C VAL A 123 -5.67 7.00 -3.70
N LEU A 124 -6.67 6.12 -3.68
CA LEU A 124 -6.55 4.72 -4.09
C LEU A 124 -7.84 4.17 -4.68
N GLU A 125 -7.72 3.17 -5.53
CA GLU A 125 -8.85 2.44 -6.11
C GLU A 125 -9.23 1.22 -5.27
N ALA A 126 -10.54 0.97 -5.12
CA ALA A 126 -11.05 -0.27 -4.55
C ALA A 126 -11.51 -1.21 -5.66
N LYS A 127 -10.74 -2.28 -5.90
CA LYS A 127 -11.02 -3.28 -6.95
C LYS A 127 -12.20 -4.20 -6.64
N THR A 128 -12.61 -4.26 -5.38
CA THR A 128 -13.73 -5.10 -4.92
C THR A 128 -14.61 -4.31 -3.98
N THR A 129 -15.88 -4.71 -3.88
CA THR A 129 -16.83 -4.12 -2.92
C THR A 129 -16.40 -4.33 -1.47
N SER A 130 -15.72 -5.45 -1.17
CA SER A 130 -15.15 -5.71 0.16
C SER A 130 -14.02 -4.73 0.50
N LEU A 131 -13.13 -4.42 -0.45
CA LEU A 131 -12.08 -3.42 -0.25
C LEU A 131 -12.66 -2.01 -0.10
N ALA A 132 -13.67 -1.66 -0.89
CA ALA A 132 -14.36 -0.38 -0.78
C ALA A 132 -14.91 -0.18 0.63
N LYS A 133 -15.64 -1.18 1.14
CA LYS A 133 -16.17 -1.18 2.51
C LYS A 133 -15.07 -1.09 3.57
N HIS A 134 -13.99 -1.86 3.40
CA HIS A 134 -12.83 -1.82 4.30
C HIS A 134 -12.20 -0.42 4.37
N TYR A 135 -12.02 0.25 3.23
CA TYR A 135 -11.45 1.60 3.21
C TYR A 135 -12.34 2.62 3.90
N GLU A 136 -13.65 2.57 3.69
CA GLU A 136 -14.62 3.46 4.36
C GLU A 136 -14.65 3.22 5.87
N GLU A 137 -14.83 1.98 6.31
CA GLU A 137 -15.08 1.63 7.71
C GLU A 137 -13.80 1.68 8.57
N ASP A 138 -12.69 1.14 8.08
CA ASP A 138 -11.47 0.98 8.88
C ASP A 138 -10.48 2.15 8.68
N PHE A 139 -10.43 2.71 7.47
CA PHE A 139 -9.50 3.79 7.14
C PHE A 139 -10.14 5.17 7.10
N GLY A 140 -11.46 5.28 7.20
CA GLY A 140 -12.16 6.57 7.11
C GLY A 140 -12.04 7.21 5.74
N ALA A 141 -11.89 6.39 4.70
CA ALA A 141 -11.75 6.85 3.34
C ALA A 141 -13.09 7.39 2.80
N VAL A 142 -13.03 8.45 2.00
CA VAL A 142 -14.19 9.11 1.40
C VAL A 142 -14.25 8.79 -0.08
N LEU A 143 -15.40 8.31 -0.55
CA LEU A 143 -15.62 8.05 -1.97
C LEU A 143 -15.54 9.35 -2.77
N LEU A 144 -14.68 9.37 -3.79
CA LEU A 144 -14.59 10.47 -4.74
C LEU A 144 -15.60 10.28 -5.89
N PRO A 145 -16.03 11.39 -6.54
CA PRO A 145 -16.91 11.29 -7.70
C PRO A 145 -16.32 10.40 -8.81
N THR A 146 -17.13 9.45 -9.26
CA THR A 146 -16.86 8.59 -10.41
C THR A 146 -17.42 9.24 -11.66
N PHE A 147 -16.53 9.61 -12.60
CA PHE A 147 -16.91 10.25 -13.86
C PHE A 147 -17.00 9.25 -15.03
N GLN A 148 -16.53 8.00 -14.87
CA GLN A 148 -16.54 6.92 -15.87
C GLN A 148 -16.66 5.53 -15.20
N SER A 149 -16.74 4.46 -16.00
CA SER A 149 -16.76 3.04 -15.57
C SER A 149 -15.41 2.55 -15.02
N SER A 150 -14.75 3.34 -14.18
CA SER A 150 -13.55 2.94 -13.46
C SER A 150 -13.90 2.33 -12.11
N ALA A 151 -12.95 1.65 -11.47
CA ALA A 151 -13.10 1.27 -10.08
C ALA A 151 -13.38 2.51 -9.20
N PRO A 152 -14.17 2.37 -8.11
CA PRO A 152 -14.42 3.47 -7.19
C PRO A 152 -13.11 3.94 -6.57
N ARG A 153 -12.92 5.27 -6.55
CA ARG A 153 -11.73 5.93 -6.01
C ARG A 153 -12.04 6.52 -4.65
N TYR A 154 -11.10 6.39 -3.75
CA TYR A 154 -11.22 6.80 -2.36
C TYR A 154 -10.12 7.78 -2.00
N LEU A 155 -10.46 8.80 -1.21
CA LEU A 155 -9.55 9.74 -0.59
C LEU A 155 -9.38 9.41 0.88
N ILE A 156 -8.13 9.33 1.35
CA ILE A 156 -7.78 9.30 2.77
C ILE A 156 -7.04 10.60 3.06
N ALA A 157 -7.66 11.46 3.86
CA ALA A 157 -7.18 12.81 4.15
C ALA A 157 -7.40 13.20 5.63
N ASP A 158 -6.84 14.33 6.05
CA ASP A 158 -7.06 14.95 7.36
C ASP A 158 -6.89 13.98 8.54
N GLU A 159 -7.92 13.84 9.39
CA GLU A 159 -7.89 13.02 10.61
C GLU A 159 -7.75 11.52 10.30
N ALA A 160 -8.26 11.06 9.16
CA ALA A 160 -8.09 9.68 8.73
C ALA A 160 -6.60 9.39 8.39
N ALA A 161 -5.99 10.27 7.61
CA ALA A 161 -4.56 10.18 7.28
C ALA A 161 -3.69 10.28 8.54
N LYS A 162 -3.94 11.25 9.43
CA LYS A 162 -3.22 11.39 10.70
C LYS A 162 -3.32 10.14 11.57
N ARG A 163 -4.52 9.57 11.74
CA ARG A 163 -4.74 8.36 12.56
C ARG A 163 -3.93 7.17 12.04
N ILE A 164 -3.88 6.99 10.72
CA ILE A 164 -3.09 5.93 10.10
C ILE A 164 -1.60 6.22 10.29
N PHE A 165 -1.14 7.41 9.94
CA PHE A 165 0.27 7.78 9.96
C PHE A 165 0.87 7.75 11.37
N PHE A 166 0.15 8.28 12.37
CA PHE A 166 0.61 8.31 13.77
C PHE A 166 0.71 6.93 14.41
N THR A 167 0.12 5.90 13.80
CA THR A 167 0.32 4.51 14.24
C THR A 167 1.78 4.06 14.08
N TYR A 168 2.52 4.70 13.18
CA TYR A 168 3.89 4.35 12.81
C TYR A 168 4.89 5.45 13.19
N LEU A 169 4.55 6.35 14.12
CA LEU A 169 5.45 7.40 14.59
C LEU A 169 5.85 7.16 16.05
N ASP A 170 7.15 7.11 16.28
CA ASP A 170 7.78 7.09 17.62
C ASP A 170 8.65 8.34 17.85
#